data_AF-A0A7W5V354-F1
#
_entry.id   AF-A0A7W5V354-F1
#
_cell.length_a   1.000
_cell.length_b   1.000
_cell.length_c   1.000
_cell.angle_alpha   90.00
_cell.angle_beta   90.00
_cell.angle_gamma   90.00
#
_symmetry.space_group_name_H-M   'P 1'
#
loop_
_entity.id
_entity.type
_entity.pdbx_description
1 polymer ?
#
loop_
_entity_poly.entity_id
_entity_poly.type
_entity_poly.pdbx_seq_one_letter_code
_entity_poly.pdbx_strand_id
1 'polypeptide(L)'
;MITQTSRRSLLKAALIGAGAAVVLPPAARAEAAGFRHPGLLHTQADFDRMAAQVNAGAQPWKAGWDKLVANGRSRSTWTPRPLATVIRGGTGQNVGQMCVDVAAAYQNALRWRISGEKAHGDAATRILNAWSGSLRTLTGNADRFLAAGIQGWQWANVAEIMRGYPGFDFERFASMLVKVFYPLNEQFLTRHNDACVSNYWANWDLCAMASVLAIGVLTDDGAKVSRAVEYFKHGAGNGSIMRAVPFLHPGGLGQWQESGRDQGHSSLGVGLMGVICEMAWNQGVDLYGYADNRFMKGAEYVAKYNLGHDVPFTTYRWENGRNCAPQQQTTVSAAGRGMNDPVWALVYNHYVVRRGLDAPHISAYAERLAPEGGGGDYGGSKYDHLGFGTLTFTRNRPAGALPIGAARKLRPVNLTGASVGERDGLGHLDSTAIAFTIVPGLAGEGYSFVAPDGRYLRHRNYRIRFDAPNGTDLFERDATFLARAGSTSGSVTLESVNYPDRVVRHRHRQLWLDQRQDTPAFRADSSFTAVP
;
A
#
# COMPACT_ATOMS: atom_id res chain seq x y z
N MET A 1 84.22 4.83 -3.42
CA MET A 1 85.03 3.65 -3.09
C MET A 1 84.21 2.41 -3.45
N ILE A 2 84.66 1.70 -4.49
CA ILE A 2 84.50 0.25 -4.71
C ILE A 2 83.07 -0.33 -4.85
N THR A 3 82.73 -0.57 -6.12
CA THR A 3 81.99 -1.71 -6.68
C THR A 3 81.76 -2.92 -5.77
N GLN A 4 80.54 -3.49 -5.79
CA GLN A 4 80.37 -4.88 -6.28
C GLN A 4 78.90 -5.25 -6.47
N THR A 5 78.57 -5.53 -7.72
CA THR A 5 77.45 -6.33 -8.17
C THR A 5 77.79 -7.81 -7.91
N SER A 6 76.86 -8.59 -7.35
CA SER A 6 76.84 -10.04 -7.56
C SER A 6 75.43 -10.50 -7.87
N ARG A 7 75.31 -11.06 -9.08
CA ARG A 7 74.16 -11.73 -9.67
C ARG A 7 74.20 -13.21 -9.29
N ARG A 8 73.00 -13.81 -9.15
CA ARG A 8 72.55 -15.18 -9.53
C ARG A 8 71.60 -15.70 -8.44
N SER A 9 70.39 -16.19 -8.68
CA SER A 9 69.65 -16.56 -9.90
C SER A 9 68.21 -16.84 -9.44
N LEU A 10 67.19 -16.20 -10.03
CA LEU A 10 66.29 -16.76 -11.08
C LEU A 10 65.29 -17.82 -10.59
N LEU A 11 64.00 -17.43 -10.56
CA LEU A 11 62.88 -17.99 -11.35
C LEU A 11 61.61 -17.19 -10.96
N LYS A 12 61.12 -16.29 -11.85
CA LYS A 12 59.91 -16.45 -12.70
C LYS A 12 58.66 -16.86 -11.89
N ALA A 13 57.48 -16.29 -12.01
CA ALA A 13 56.89 -15.17 -12.74
C ALA A 13 55.41 -15.12 -12.27
N ALA A 14 54.77 -13.95 -12.18
CA ALA A 14 53.35 -13.76 -12.54
C ALA A 14 52.96 -12.28 -12.42
N LEU A 15 52.35 -11.78 -13.48
CA LEU A 15 51.79 -10.44 -13.68
C LEU A 15 50.71 -10.09 -12.65
N ILE A 16 50.66 -8.83 -12.22
CA ILE A 16 49.44 -8.19 -11.72
C ILE A 16 49.17 -6.97 -12.62
N GLY A 17 48.05 -7.04 -13.32
CA GLY A 17 47.56 -6.02 -14.25
C GLY A 17 47.04 -4.78 -13.53
N ALA A 18 47.11 -3.66 -14.25
CA ALA A 18 46.61 -2.35 -13.83
C ALA A 18 45.08 -2.37 -13.67
N GLY A 19 44.60 -2.12 -12.46
CA GLY A 19 43.19 -1.83 -12.18
C GLY A 19 42.90 -0.36 -12.38
N ALA A 20 42.09 -0.03 -13.39
CA ALA A 20 41.49 1.30 -13.52
C ALA A 20 40.43 1.46 -12.41
N ALA A 21 40.66 2.40 -11.49
CA ALA A 21 39.70 2.77 -10.48
C ALA A 21 38.51 3.49 -11.15
N VAL A 22 37.35 2.85 -11.13
CA VAL A 22 36.08 3.48 -11.49
C VAL A 22 35.75 4.51 -10.40
N VAL A 23 35.95 5.79 -10.72
CA VAL A 23 35.41 6.90 -9.92
C VAL A 23 33.92 6.93 -10.18
N LEU A 24 33.13 6.42 -9.23
CA LEU A 24 31.69 6.60 -9.22
C LEU A 24 31.38 8.10 -9.08
N PRO A 25 30.44 8.66 -9.86
CA PRO A 25 30.01 10.03 -9.66
C PRO A 25 29.40 10.15 -8.26
N PRO A 26 29.56 11.30 -7.57
CA PRO A 26 28.89 11.51 -6.30
C PRO A 26 27.40 11.33 -6.53
N ALA A 27 26.76 10.51 -5.68
CA ALA A 27 25.32 10.37 -5.66
C ALA A 27 24.71 11.77 -5.70
N ALA A 28 23.92 12.05 -6.74
CA ALA A 28 23.17 13.29 -6.83
C ALA A 28 22.41 13.45 -5.51
N ARG A 29 22.81 14.44 -4.73
CA ARG A 29 22.10 14.83 -3.52
C ARG A 29 20.75 15.33 -4.01
N ALA A 30 19.73 14.49 -3.93
CA ALA A 30 18.37 14.90 -4.23
C ALA A 30 18.09 16.14 -3.38
N GLU A 31 17.89 17.29 -4.03
CA GLU A 31 17.27 18.44 -3.38
C GLU A 31 15.98 17.92 -2.73
N ALA A 32 15.80 18.20 -1.44
CA ALA A 32 14.61 17.81 -0.71
C ALA A 32 13.42 18.53 -1.35
N ALA A 33 12.69 17.85 -2.23
CA ALA A 33 11.34 18.27 -2.59
C ALA A 33 10.56 18.40 -1.27
N GLY A 34 9.97 19.56 -1.02
CA GLY A 34 9.15 19.80 0.18
C GLY A 34 7.99 18.80 0.28
N PHE A 35 7.36 18.73 1.46
CA PHE A 35 6.23 17.83 1.67
C PHE A 35 5.07 18.15 0.73
N ARG A 36 4.37 17.11 0.29
CA ARG A 36 3.21 17.24 -0.59
C ARG A 36 1.96 17.47 0.26
N HIS A 37 1.19 18.49 -0.10
CA HIS A 37 -0.08 18.84 0.55
C HIS A 37 -1.20 19.04 -0.49
N PRO A 38 -2.38 18.40 -0.32
CA PRO A 38 -2.64 17.34 0.64
C PRO A 38 -1.84 16.07 0.28
N GLY A 39 -1.24 15.42 1.27
CA GLY A 39 -0.40 14.23 1.05
C GLY A 39 -0.32 13.24 2.19
N LEU A 40 -1.30 13.24 3.10
CA LEU A 40 -1.51 12.15 4.06
C LEU A 40 -2.25 10.99 3.36
N LEU A 41 -3.45 10.58 3.82
CA LEU A 41 -4.16 9.46 3.19
C LEU A 41 -4.71 9.78 1.80
N HIS A 42 -4.99 11.05 1.51
CA HIS A 42 -5.61 11.48 0.27
C HIS A 42 -4.83 12.63 -0.36
N THR A 43 -4.57 12.53 -1.65
CA THR A 43 -3.98 13.60 -2.47
C THR A 43 -5.06 14.41 -3.19
N GLN A 44 -4.69 15.55 -3.79
CA GLN A 44 -5.63 16.32 -4.62
C GLN A 44 -6.22 15.47 -5.75
N ALA A 45 -5.39 14.68 -6.43
CA ALA A 45 -5.82 13.76 -7.47
C ALA A 45 -6.78 12.66 -6.97
N ASP A 46 -6.69 12.28 -5.69
CA ASP A 46 -7.67 11.36 -5.09
C ASP A 46 -9.03 12.04 -4.95
N PHE A 47 -9.08 13.29 -4.48
CA PHE A 47 -10.34 14.04 -4.36
C PHE A 47 -10.97 14.33 -5.72
N ASP A 48 -10.17 14.72 -6.72
CA ASP A 48 -10.65 14.94 -8.07
C ASP A 48 -11.25 13.65 -8.66
N ARG A 49 -10.59 12.50 -8.44
CA ARG A 49 -11.13 11.18 -8.82
C ARG A 49 -12.44 10.89 -8.11
N MET A 50 -12.50 11.05 -6.80
CA MET A 50 -13.71 10.78 -6.01
C MET A 50 -14.88 11.62 -6.51
N ALA A 51 -14.70 12.94 -6.65
CA ALA A 51 -15.70 13.87 -7.14
C ALA A 51 -16.19 13.51 -8.54
N ALA A 52 -15.27 13.28 -9.48
CA ALA A 52 -15.62 12.91 -10.86
C ALA A 52 -16.43 11.61 -10.92
N GLN A 53 -16.01 10.57 -10.20
CA GLN A 53 -16.70 9.27 -10.21
C GLN A 53 -18.07 9.34 -9.53
N VAL A 54 -18.20 10.09 -8.44
CA VAL A 54 -19.48 10.30 -7.75
C VAL A 54 -20.45 11.09 -8.64
N ASN A 55 -19.99 12.18 -9.26
CA ASN A 55 -20.81 13.00 -10.16
C ASN A 55 -21.27 12.22 -11.40
N ALA A 56 -20.44 11.30 -11.89
CA ALA A 56 -20.78 10.39 -12.99
C ALA A 56 -21.71 9.23 -12.56
N GLY A 57 -22.04 9.08 -11.26
CA GLY A 57 -22.81 7.95 -10.76
C GLY A 57 -22.09 6.60 -10.89
N ALA A 58 -20.76 6.62 -11.03
CA ALA A 58 -19.97 5.43 -11.32
C ALA A 58 -19.85 4.51 -10.09
N GLN A 59 -20.01 3.22 -10.31
CA GLN A 59 -19.80 2.20 -9.28
C GLN A 59 -18.33 1.76 -9.23
N PRO A 60 -17.78 1.45 -8.04
CA PRO A 60 -18.45 1.43 -6.73
C PRO A 60 -18.40 2.76 -5.95
N TRP A 61 -17.83 3.84 -6.52
CA TRP A 61 -17.71 5.14 -5.83
C TRP A 61 -19.06 5.70 -5.37
N LYS A 62 -20.08 5.63 -6.22
CA LYS A 62 -21.43 6.10 -5.89
C LYS A 62 -22.02 5.36 -4.69
N ALA A 63 -21.85 4.03 -4.59
CA ALA A 63 -22.30 3.27 -3.42
C ALA A 63 -21.55 3.67 -2.13
N GLY A 64 -20.24 3.92 -2.22
CA GLY A 64 -19.47 4.44 -1.09
C GLY A 64 -19.90 5.85 -0.66
N TRP A 65 -20.23 6.71 -1.63
CA TRP A 65 -20.78 8.04 -1.39
C TRP A 65 -22.14 8.00 -0.71
N ASP A 66 -23.05 7.15 -1.19
CA ASP A 66 -24.39 7.01 -0.61
C ASP A 66 -24.32 6.52 0.84
N LYS A 67 -23.38 5.62 1.14
CA LYS A 67 -23.11 5.18 2.51
C LYS A 67 -22.60 6.31 3.40
N LEU A 68 -21.69 7.16 2.89
CA LEU A 68 -21.23 8.36 3.60
C LEU A 68 -22.39 9.33 3.87
N VAL A 69 -23.22 9.63 2.87
CA VAL A 69 -24.35 10.57 2.99
C VAL A 69 -25.41 10.07 3.97
N ALA A 70 -25.67 8.76 4.01
CA ALA A 70 -26.62 8.16 4.94
C ALA A 70 -26.15 8.19 6.41
N ASN A 71 -24.84 8.28 6.67
CA ASN A 71 -24.29 8.25 8.02
C ASN A 71 -24.60 9.56 8.77
N GLY A 72 -25.23 9.45 9.96
CA GLY A 72 -25.62 10.62 10.77
C GLY A 72 -24.46 11.53 11.19
N ARG A 73 -23.22 11.02 11.22
CA ARG A 73 -22.01 11.81 11.50
C ARG A 73 -21.58 12.69 10.33
N SER A 74 -22.06 12.44 9.12
CA SER A 74 -21.76 13.26 7.93
C SER A 74 -22.70 14.46 7.77
N ARG A 75 -23.62 14.70 8.72
CA ARG A 75 -24.53 15.85 8.71
C ARG A 75 -23.78 17.14 9.02
N SER A 76 -23.98 18.17 8.20
CA SER A 76 -23.37 19.50 8.38
C SER A 76 -23.82 20.21 9.67
N THR A 77 -24.96 19.77 10.24
CA THR A 77 -25.49 20.26 11.52
C THR A 77 -24.85 19.62 12.75
N TRP A 78 -23.85 18.75 12.60
CA TRP A 78 -23.19 18.06 13.72
C TRP A 78 -22.61 19.04 14.75
N THR A 79 -22.93 18.90 16.03
CA THR A 79 -22.37 19.76 17.09
C THR A 79 -21.22 19.05 17.82
N PRO A 80 -19.97 19.55 17.76
CA PRO A 80 -18.85 18.96 18.49
C PRO A 80 -19.05 19.13 19.99
N ARG A 81 -18.48 18.20 20.75
CA ARG A 81 -18.46 18.21 22.20
C ARG A 81 -17.00 18.09 22.63
N PRO A 82 -16.20 19.15 22.56
CA PRO A 82 -14.79 19.07 22.89
C PRO A 82 -14.58 18.87 24.39
N LEU A 83 -13.48 18.22 24.75
CA LEU A 83 -13.08 17.98 26.15
C LEU A 83 -11.72 18.63 26.42
N ALA A 84 -11.56 19.23 27.60
CA ALA A 84 -10.25 19.71 28.04
C ALA A 84 -9.29 18.57 28.39
N THR A 85 -9.82 17.52 29.02
CA THR A 85 -9.08 16.31 29.38
C THR A 85 -9.79 15.09 28.79
N VAL A 86 -9.06 14.33 27.99
CA VAL A 86 -9.50 13.05 27.47
C VAL A 86 -8.78 11.93 28.22
N ILE A 87 -9.56 10.98 28.74
CA ILE A 87 -9.11 9.82 29.51
C ILE A 87 -9.44 8.56 28.73
N ARG A 88 -8.44 7.73 28.45
CA ARG A 88 -8.61 6.37 27.91
C ARG A 88 -8.05 5.34 28.90
N GLY A 89 -8.91 4.39 29.28
CA GLY A 89 -8.67 3.37 30.29
C GLY A 89 -8.73 3.88 31.73
N GLY A 90 -9.16 3.01 32.64
CA GLY A 90 -9.32 3.32 34.08
C GLY A 90 -10.57 4.16 34.42
N THR A 91 -10.57 4.71 35.64
CA THR A 91 -11.68 5.54 36.16
C THR A 91 -11.86 6.81 35.34
N GLY A 92 -13.10 7.13 34.99
CA GLY A 92 -13.43 8.37 34.28
C GLY A 92 -13.18 8.34 32.78
N GLN A 93 -13.00 7.15 32.16
CA GLN A 93 -12.84 7.02 30.72
C GLN A 93 -13.93 7.79 29.94
N ASN A 94 -13.51 8.67 29.03
CA ASN A 94 -14.40 9.51 28.23
C ASN A 94 -13.97 9.62 26.74
N VAL A 95 -12.97 8.85 26.31
CA VAL A 95 -12.39 8.92 24.95
C VAL A 95 -13.39 8.79 23.80
N GLY A 96 -14.50 8.07 24.02
CA GLY A 96 -15.52 7.85 22.99
C GLY A 96 -16.05 9.15 22.38
N GLN A 97 -16.10 10.23 23.16
CA GLN A 97 -16.53 11.55 22.69
C GLN A 97 -15.59 12.12 21.62
N MET A 98 -14.28 12.01 21.82
CA MET A 98 -13.28 12.39 20.82
C MET A 98 -13.40 11.50 19.57
N CYS A 99 -13.53 10.18 19.75
CA CYS A 99 -13.64 9.24 18.63
C CYS A 99 -14.82 9.56 17.70
N VAL A 100 -15.99 9.87 18.27
CA VAL A 100 -17.17 10.23 17.47
C VAL A 100 -16.96 11.55 16.72
N ASP A 101 -16.39 12.56 17.37
CA ASP A 101 -16.20 13.88 16.76
C ASP A 101 -15.11 13.86 15.67
N VAL A 102 -14.03 13.10 15.84
CA VAL A 102 -13.03 12.86 14.78
C VAL A 102 -13.70 12.25 13.54
N ALA A 103 -14.53 11.23 13.73
CA ALA A 103 -15.24 10.57 12.64
C ALA A 103 -16.21 11.54 11.94
N ALA A 104 -16.94 12.37 12.70
CA ALA A 104 -17.81 13.40 12.13
C ALA A 104 -17.03 14.46 11.35
N ALA A 105 -15.86 14.88 11.85
CA ALA A 105 -15.00 15.85 11.17
C ALA A 105 -14.48 15.28 9.85
N TYR A 106 -13.98 14.04 9.85
CA TYR A 106 -13.52 13.37 8.62
C TYR A 106 -14.65 13.21 7.59
N GLN A 107 -15.81 12.74 8.02
CA GLN A 107 -16.95 12.53 7.13
C GLN A 107 -17.44 13.85 6.51
N ASN A 108 -17.52 14.93 7.28
CA ASN A 108 -17.85 16.25 6.75
C ASN A 108 -16.74 16.82 5.84
N ALA A 109 -15.47 16.57 6.15
CA ALA A 109 -14.38 16.95 5.26
C ALA A 109 -14.45 16.23 3.90
N LEU A 110 -14.78 14.93 3.88
CA LEU A 110 -15.03 14.19 2.64
C LEU A 110 -16.26 14.73 1.88
N ARG A 111 -17.38 14.98 2.58
CA ARG A 111 -18.58 15.58 1.98
C ARG A 111 -18.21 16.89 1.25
N TRP A 112 -17.48 17.77 1.91
CA TRP A 112 -17.04 19.03 1.32
C TRP A 112 -16.13 18.83 0.11
N ARG A 113 -15.08 18.00 0.21
CA ARG A 113 -14.13 17.79 -0.90
C ARG A 113 -14.76 17.20 -2.15
N ILE A 114 -15.81 16.39 -1.98
CA ILE A 114 -16.43 15.65 -3.09
C ILE A 114 -17.60 16.44 -3.69
N SER A 115 -18.49 17.05 -2.88
CA SER A 115 -19.65 17.78 -3.39
C SER A 115 -19.44 19.28 -3.54
N GLY A 116 -18.40 19.85 -2.92
CA GLY A 116 -18.17 21.30 -2.88
C GLY A 116 -19.11 22.07 -1.96
N GLU A 117 -20.03 21.40 -1.25
CA GLU A 117 -20.99 22.03 -0.37
C GLU A 117 -20.32 22.69 0.84
N LYS A 118 -20.36 24.02 0.90
CA LYS A 118 -19.71 24.82 1.94
C LYS A 118 -20.13 24.41 3.37
N ALA A 119 -21.39 24.06 3.58
CA ALA A 119 -21.92 23.69 4.90
C ALA A 119 -21.15 22.54 5.55
N HIS A 120 -20.64 21.59 4.77
CA HIS A 120 -19.84 20.48 5.29
C HIS A 120 -18.41 20.91 5.65
N GLY A 121 -17.81 21.83 4.88
CA GLY A 121 -16.51 22.41 5.20
C GLY A 121 -16.56 23.25 6.48
N ASP A 122 -17.63 24.02 6.65
CA ASP A 122 -17.91 24.78 7.88
C ASP A 122 -18.08 23.85 9.09
N ALA A 123 -18.77 22.72 8.92
CA ALA A 123 -18.96 21.73 9.98
C ALA A 123 -17.63 21.08 10.41
N ALA A 124 -16.82 20.63 9.45
CA ALA A 124 -15.50 20.06 9.75
C ALA A 124 -14.60 21.08 10.46
N THR A 125 -14.55 22.32 9.95
CA THR A 125 -13.80 23.43 10.55
C THR A 125 -14.24 23.75 11.97
N ARG A 126 -15.56 23.79 12.22
CA ARG A 126 -16.11 24.02 13.55
C ARG A 126 -15.69 22.93 14.55
N ILE A 127 -15.67 21.67 14.13
CA ILE A 127 -15.20 20.55 14.97
C ILE A 127 -13.71 20.71 15.28
N LEU A 128 -12.87 20.93 14.26
CA LEU A 128 -11.42 21.11 14.42
C LEU A 128 -11.09 22.30 15.34
N ASN A 129 -11.72 23.45 15.11
CA ASN A 129 -11.52 24.64 15.93
C ASN A 129 -11.97 24.45 17.38
N ALA A 130 -13.10 23.77 17.61
CA ALA A 130 -13.61 23.50 18.95
C ALA A 130 -12.67 22.60 19.76
N TRP A 131 -12.15 21.54 19.14
CA TRP A 131 -11.20 20.63 19.80
C TRP A 131 -9.84 21.28 20.07
N SER A 132 -9.25 21.95 19.08
CA SER A 132 -7.99 22.71 19.29
C SER A 132 -8.13 23.84 20.31
N GLY A 133 -9.31 24.46 20.41
CA GLY A 133 -9.61 25.47 21.41
C GLY A 133 -9.71 24.91 22.84
N SER A 134 -10.03 23.62 23.02
CA SER A 134 -10.38 23.07 24.34
C SER A 134 -9.38 22.04 24.87
N LEU A 135 -8.92 21.09 24.04
CA LEU A 135 -8.12 19.95 24.48
C LEU A 135 -6.75 20.41 25.02
N ARG A 136 -6.39 19.92 26.20
CA ARG A 136 -5.12 20.19 26.88
C ARG A 136 -4.38 18.94 27.27
N THR A 137 -5.09 17.85 27.58
CA THR A 137 -4.48 16.65 28.17
C THR A 137 -5.10 15.37 27.66
N LEU A 138 -4.23 14.42 27.29
CA LEU A 138 -4.56 13.00 27.11
C LEU A 138 -3.96 12.21 28.27
N THR A 139 -4.78 11.46 28.98
CA THR A 139 -4.36 10.71 30.17
C THR A 139 -5.14 9.40 30.32
N GLY A 140 -4.94 8.69 31.44
CA GLY A 140 -5.50 7.38 31.74
C GLY A 140 -4.41 6.35 32.05
N ASN A 141 -4.75 5.07 31.94
CA ASN A 141 -3.79 3.98 32.09
C ASN A 141 -2.89 3.88 30.83
N ALA A 142 -2.33 2.71 30.52
CA ALA A 142 -1.56 2.51 29.28
C ALA A 142 -2.36 2.87 28.01
N ASP A 143 -3.68 2.70 28.00
CA ASP A 143 -4.52 2.92 26.83
C ASP A 143 -4.52 4.39 26.36
N ARG A 144 -4.02 5.34 27.17
CA ARG A 144 -3.76 6.71 26.72
C ARG A 144 -2.83 6.77 25.49
N PHE A 145 -1.90 5.82 25.35
CA PHE A 145 -1.03 5.72 24.18
C PHE A 145 -1.81 5.31 22.94
N LEU A 146 -2.79 4.41 23.07
CA LEU A 146 -3.71 4.08 21.98
C LEU A 146 -4.55 5.29 21.56
N ALA A 147 -5.03 6.10 22.52
CA ALA A 147 -5.73 7.35 22.19
C ALA A 147 -4.83 8.33 21.41
N ALA A 148 -3.60 8.53 21.88
CA ALA A 148 -2.64 9.43 21.24
C ALA A 148 -2.21 8.96 19.85
N GLY A 149 -2.06 7.64 19.67
CA GLY A 149 -1.72 7.05 18.38
C GLY A 149 -2.88 7.13 17.42
N ILE A 150 -3.99 6.47 17.75
CA ILE A 150 -5.13 6.28 16.86
C ILE A 150 -5.76 7.63 16.50
N GLN A 151 -6.14 8.46 17.48
CA GLN A 151 -6.81 9.73 17.16
C GLN A 151 -5.83 10.79 16.68
N GLY A 152 -4.52 10.67 16.97
CA GLY A 152 -3.54 11.63 16.47
C GLY A 152 -3.37 11.58 14.95
N TRP A 153 -3.22 10.38 14.36
CA TRP A 153 -3.15 10.27 12.89
C TRP A 153 -4.48 10.64 12.22
N GLN A 154 -5.60 10.32 12.84
CA GLN A 154 -6.92 10.66 12.32
C GLN A 154 -7.14 12.17 12.30
N TRP A 155 -6.86 12.86 13.41
CA TRP A 155 -6.95 14.32 13.47
C TRP A 155 -6.03 15.01 12.47
N ALA A 156 -4.78 14.53 12.34
CA ALA A 156 -3.84 15.05 11.35
C ALA A 156 -4.38 14.91 9.92
N ASN A 157 -4.98 13.76 9.58
CA ASN A 157 -5.63 13.56 8.29
C ASN A 157 -6.79 14.53 8.06
N VAL A 158 -7.66 14.76 9.03
CA VAL A 158 -8.76 15.73 8.86
C VAL A 158 -8.23 17.16 8.69
N ALA A 159 -7.24 17.56 9.51
CA ALA A 159 -6.62 18.88 9.41
C ALA A 159 -5.93 19.10 8.05
N GLU A 160 -5.29 18.07 7.51
CA GLU A 160 -4.67 18.10 6.18
C GLU A 160 -5.71 18.28 5.06
N ILE A 161 -6.85 17.59 5.15
CA ILE A 161 -7.93 17.76 4.17
C ILE A 161 -8.45 19.19 4.17
N MET A 162 -8.55 19.79 5.36
CA MET A 162 -9.08 21.14 5.60
C MET A 162 -8.01 22.25 5.49
N ARG A 163 -6.76 21.92 5.17
CA ARG A 163 -5.67 22.90 5.04
C ARG A 163 -6.09 24.02 4.06
N GLY A 164 -5.96 25.27 4.51
CA GLY A 164 -6.32 26.45 3.72
C GLY A 164 -7.83 26.76 3.65
N TYR A 165 -8.70 25.98 4.30
CA TYR A 165 -10.13 26.28 4.35
C TYR A 165 -10.38 27.57 5.16
N PRO A 166 -11.20 28.52 4.66
CA PRO A 166 -11.49 29.76 5.37
C PRO A 166 -12.04 29.54 6.78
N GLY A 167 -11.43 30.21 7.77
CA GLY A 167 -11.83 30.12 9.17
C GLY A 167 -11.26 28.93 9.95
N PHE A 168 -10.49 28.03 9.32
CA PHE A 168 -9.76 27.00 10.04
C PHE A 168 -8.48 27.57 10.67
N ASP A 169 -8.38 27.48 12.01
CA ASP A 169 -7.17 27.86 12.74
C ASP A 169 -6.16 26.70 12.70
N PHE A 170 -5.49 26.59 11.56
CA PHE A 170 -4.55 25.52 11.26
C PHE A 170 -3.39 25.50 12.27
N GLU A 171 -2.78 26.64 12.55
CA GLU A 171 -1.61 26.75 13.44
C GLU A 171 -1.94 26.30 14.87
N ARG A 172 -3.08 26.72 15.41
CA ARG A 172 -3.53 26.25 16.73
C ARG A 172 -3.77 24.75 16.72
N PHE A 173 -4.38 24.22 15.66
CA PHE A 173 -4.66 22.80 15.55
C PHE A 173 -3.39 21.96 15.46
N ALA A 174 -2.45 22.34 14.58
CA ALA A 174 -1.14 21.74 14.46
C ALA A 174 -0.38 21.77 15.80
N SER A 175 -0.37 22.92 16.48
CA SER A 175 0.23 23.04 17.81
C SER A 175 -0.41 22.12 18.85
N MET A 176 -1.73 21.87 18.80
CA MET A 176 -2.39 20.92 19.70
C MET A 176 -1.86 19.50 19.48
N LEU A 177 -1.75 19.06 18.23
CA LEU A 177 -1.23 17.72 17.91
C LEU A 177 0.22 17.54 18.37
N VAL A 178 1.07 18.54 18.12
CA VAL A 178 2.47 18.51 18.54
C VAL A 178 2.63 18.52 20.07
N LYS A 179 1.77 19.24 20.81
CA LYS A 179 1.91 19.37 22.27
C LYS A 179 1.21 18.27 23.06
N VAL A 180 0.08 17.76 22.56
CA VAL A 180 -0.78 16.82 23.32
C VAL A 180 -0.62 15.38 22.86
N PHE A 181 -0.44 15.13 21.56
CA PHE A 181 -0.41 13.77 21.01
C PHE A 181 1.01 13.28 20.80
N TYR A 182 1.85 14.05 20.10
CA TYR A 182 3.21 13.64 19.73
C TYR A 182 4.07 13.15 20.92
N PRO A 183 4.10 13.80 22.10
CA PRO A 183 4.96 13.36 23.21
C PRO A 183 4.64 11.95 23.71
N LEU A 184 3.35 11.58 23.76
CA LEU A 184 2.94 10.22 24.14
C LEU A 184 3.37 9.20 23.08
N ASN A 185 3.25 9.54 21.80
CA ASN A 185 3.66 8.64 20.72
C ASN A 185 5.18 8.41 20.71
N GLU A 186 5.98 9.48 20.84
CA GLU A 186 7.45 9.37 20.91
C GLU A 186 7.89 8.62 22.17
N GLN A 187 7.25 8.91 23.31
CA GLN A 187 7.51 8.16 24.55
C GLN A 187 7.23 6.67 24.36
N PHE A 188 6.13 6.31 23.69
CA PHE A 188 5.78 4.91 23.46
C PHE A 188 6.79 4.21 22.56
N LEU A 189 7.15 4.80 21.42
CA LEU A 189 8.11 4.22 20.47
C LEU A 189 9.55 4.14 21.02
N THR A 190 9.84 4.83 22.12
CA THR A 190 11.17 4.86 22.74
C THR A 190 11.24 3.98 23.99
N ARG A 191 10.21 4.00 24.84
CA ARG A 191 10.23 3.39 26.17
C ARG A 191 9.22 2.28 26.35
N HIS A 192 8.26 2.10 25.43
CA HIS A 192 7.20 1.09 25.52
C HIS A 192 6.52 1.07 26.88
N ASN A 193 6.17 2.27 27.41
CA ASN A 193 5.61 2.46 28.75
C ASN A 193 6.41 1.75 29.88
N ASP A 194 7.73 1.75 29.74
CA ASP A 194 8.71 1.16 30.66
C ASP A 194 8.57 -0.36 30.85
N ALA A 195 7.99 -1.03 29.85
CA ALA A 195 7.90 -2.48 29.78
C ALA A 195 8.96 -3.04 28.84
N CYS A 196 9.10 -4.37 28.83
CA CYS A 196 9.96 -5.04 27.87
C CYS A 196 9.47 -4.76 26.45
N VAL A 197 10.39 -4.68 25.49
CA VAL A 197 10.11 -4.14 24.16
C VAL A 197 9.01 -4.91 23.41
N SER A 198 8.86 -6.22 23.68
CA SER A 198 7.83 -7.07 23.08
C SER A 198 6.53 -7.15 23.88
N ASN A 199 6.41 -6.45 25.01
CA ASN A 199 5.24 -6.50 25.90
C ASN A 199 3.96 -6.09 25.18
N TYR A 200 4.04 -5.03 24.38
CA TYR A 200 2.91 -4.48 23.65
C TYR A 200 2.80 -5.11 22.26
N TRP A 201 1.56 -5.36 21.84
CA TRP A 201 1.26 -5.92 20.52
C TRP A 201 1.51 -4.91 19.40
N ALA A 202 1.67 -5.41 18.17
CA ALA A 202 2.02 -4.60 17.00
C ALA A 202 1.14 -3.35 16.82
N ASN A 203 -0.18 -3.44 17.05
CA ASN A 203 -1.09 -2.29 16.90
C ASN A 203 -0.69 -1.05 17.73
N TRP A 204 -0.02 -1.21 18.87
CA TRP A 204 0.37 -0.10 19.73
C TRP A 204 1.50 0.73 19.12
N ASP A 205 2.56 0.05 18.65
CA ASP A 205 3.64 0.66 17.90
C ASP A 205 3.11 1.28 16.60
N LEU A 206 2.24 0.55 15.87
CA LEU A 206 1.69 1.00 14.60
C LEU A 206 0.87 2.27 14.75
N CYS A 207 0.00 2.40 15.77
CA CYS A 207 -0.78 3.62 15.94
C CYS A 207 0.08 4.80 16.36
N ALA A 208 1.10 4.59 17.19
CA ALA A 208 2.03 5.64 17.58
C ALA A 208 2.86 6.12 16.37
N MET A 209 3.37 5.17 15.57
CA MET A 209 4.11 5.45 14.34
C MET A 209 3.25 6.18 13.29
N ALA A 210 2.01 5.75 13.08
CA ALA A 210 1.07 6.43 12.19
C ALA A 210 0.85 7.90 12.61
N SER A 211 0.72 8.14 13.92
CA SER A 211 0.54 9.48 14.47
C SER A 211 1.78 10.36 14.30
N VAL A 212 2.97 9.82 14.58
CA VAL A 212 4.25 10.54 14.36
C VAL A 212 4.43 10.90 12.89
N LEU A 213 4.19 9.96 11.97
CA LEU A 213 4.27 10.21 10.54
C LEU A 213 3.28 11.29 10.10
N ALA A 214 2.02 11.18 10.50
CA ALA A 214 0.97 12.10 10.10
C ALA A 214 1.19 13.52 10.63
N ILE A 215 1.60 13.65 11.89
CA ILE A 215 1.97 14.95 12.50
C ILE A 215 3.21 15.53 11.82
N GLY A 216 4.21 14.70 11.52
CA GLY A 216 5.42 15.12 10.82
C GLY A 216 5.12 15.75 9.47
N VAL A 217 4.36 15.06 8.61
CA VAL A 217 3.94 15.60 7.31
C VAL A 217 3.07 16.86 7.51
N LEU A 218 2.05 16.83 8.38
CA LEU A 218 1.17 17.98 8.61
C LEU A 218 1.93 19.25 9.00
N THR A 219 3.03 19.12 9.74
CA THR A 219 3.82 20.23 10.29
C THR A 219 5.14 20.48 9.56
N ASP A 220 5.32 19.88 8.39
CA ASP A 220 6.56 19.99 7.60
C ASP A 220 7.84 19.57 8.38
N ASP A 221 7.69 18.66 9.35
CA ASP A 221 8.77 18.20 10.21
C ASP A 221 9.36 16.88 9.71
N GLY A 222 10.44 16.99 8.93
CA GLY A 222 11.16 15.85 8.38
C GLY A 222 11.80 14.93 9.43
N ALA A 223 12.14 15.42 10.62
CA ALA A 223 12.71 14.57 11.66
C ALA A 223 11.65 13.58 12.18
N LYS A 224 10.40 14.02 12.34
CA LYS A 224 9.27 13.13 12.70
C LYS A 224 8.96 12.12 11.59
N VAL A 225 8.99 12.56 10.33
CA VAL A 225 8.78 11.64 9.19
C VAL A 225 9.88 10.58 9.13
N SER A 226 11.15 10.97 9.22
CA SER A 226 12.28 10.03 9.27
C SER A 226 12.17 9.11 10.48
N ARG A 227 11.79 9.62 11.66
CA ARG A 227 11.59 8.81 12.87
C ARG A 227 10.60 7.67 12.63
N ALA A 228 9.46 7.95 11.99
CA ALA A 228 8.45 6.94 11.69
C ALA A 228 8.89 5.96 10.59
N VAL A 229 9.48 6.44 9.50
CA VAL A 229 9.98 5.60 8.40
C VAL A 229 11.07 4.64 8.87
N GLU A 230 12.02 5.13 9.67
CA GLU A 230 13.09 4.29 10.21
C GLU A 230 12.56 3.30 11.27
N TYR A 231 11.57 3.69 12.08
CA TYR A 231 10.93 2.76 13.01
C TYR A 231 10.15 1.65 12.29
N PHE A 232 9.49 1.96 11.17
CA PHE A 232 8.82 0.95 10.35
C PHE A 232 9.80 -0.14 9.92
N LYS A 233 10.99 0.26 9.45
CA LYS A 233 12.01 -0.65 8.89
C LYS A 233 12.83 -1.36 9.96
N HIS A 234 13.20 -0.65 11.01
CA HIS A 234 14.27 -1.03 11.94
C HIS A 234 13.88 -0.85 13.42
N GLY A 235 12.62 -0.52 13.72
CA GLY A 235 12.13 -0.33 15.08
C GLY A 235 12.23 -1.59 15.94
N ALA A 236 12.53 -1.39 17.22
CA ALA A 236 12.70 -2.48 18.18
C ALA A 236 11.36 -3.08 18.64
N GLY A 237 10.25 -2.32 18.60
CA GLY A 237 8.93 -2.81 18.99
C GLY A 237 8.23 -3.66 17.94
N ASN A 238 7.09 -4.24 18.32
CA ASN A 238 6.38 -5.24 17.51
C ASN A 238 5.71 -4.65 16.25
N GLY A 239 5.60 -3.33 16.14
CA GLY A 239 5.06 -2.66 14.95
C GLY A 239 6.05 -2.44 13.81
N SER A 240 7.35 -2.67 13.99
CA SER A 240 8.28 -2.67 12.84
C SER A 240 7.94 -3.86 11.92
N ILE A 241 8.06 -3.69 10.60
CA ILE A 241 7.51 -4.64 9.62
C ILE A 241 8.09 -6.06 9.77
N MET A 242 9.35 -6.17 10.18
CA MET A 242 10.01 -7.46 10.41
C MET A 242 9.48 -8.18 11.65
N ARG A 243 8.93 -7.44 12.63
CA ARG A 243 8.33 -7.98 13.86
C ARG A 243 6.81 -8.10 13.79
N ALA A 244 6.14 -7.24 13.03
CA ALA A 244 4.70 -7.28 12.77
C ALA A 244 4.32 -8.48 11.89
N VAL A 245 5.23 -8.91 11.02
CA VAL A 245 5.11 -10.14 10.22
C VAL A 245 6.35 -10.99 10.47
N PRO A 246 6.48 -11.69 11.61
CA PRO A 246 7.74 -12.32 12.01
C PRO A 246 8.12 -13.54 11.16
N PHE A 247 7.13 -14.27 10.63
CA PHE A 247 7.36 -15.53 9.91
C PHE A 247 6.78 -15.47 8.50
N LEU A 248 7.54 -15.95 7.53
CA LEU A 248 7.06 -16.20 6.17
C LEU A 248 6.86 -17.70 5.99
N HIS A 249 5.77 -18.06 5.31
CA HIS A 249 5.33 -19.42 5.07
C HIS A 249 5.31 -19.74 3.57
N PRO A 250 5.32 -21.04 3.19
CA PRO A 250 5.11 -21.44 1.79
C PRO A 250 3.84 -20.82 1.18
N GLY A 251 3.87 -20.54 -0.13
CA GLY A 251 2.77 -19.88 -0.83
C GLY A 251 2.73 -18.35 -0.63
N GLY A 252 3.80 -17.75 -0.10
CA GLY A 252 3.92 -16.29 -0.01
C GLY A 252 3.12 -15.66 1.13
N LEU A 253 2.68 -16.44 2.12
CA LEU A 253 1.94 -15.92 3.27
C LEU A 253 2.89 -15.45 4.38
N GLY A 254 2.53 -14.38 5.08
CA GLY A 254 3.26 -13.88 6.25
C GLY A 254 2.41 -13.96 7.50
N GLN A 255 2.84 -14.69 8.53
CA GLN A 255 2.07 -14.74 9.78
C GLN A 255 2.05 -13.37 10.44
N TRP A 256 0.86 -12.84 10.69
CA TRP A 256 0.72 -11.58 11.41
C TRP A 256 0.93 -11.79 12.92
N GLN A 257 1.67 -10.88 13.55
CA GLN A 257 2.12 -10.99 14.93
C GLN A 257 0.96 -11.24 15.92
N GLU A 258 -0.18 -10.60 15.72
CA GLU A 258 -1.34 -10.71 16.61
C GLU A 258 -2.28 -11.88 16.31
N SER A 259 -2.00 -12.71 15.30
CA SER A 259 -2.94 -13.75 14.85
C SER A 259 -3.19 -14.85 15.88
N GLY A 260 -2.27 -15.09 16.82
CA GLY A 260 -2.50 -16.01 17.93
C GLY A 260 -3.34 -15.41 19.07
N ARG A 261 -3.55 -14.09 19.08
CA ARG A 261 -4.35 -13.37 20.09
C ARG A 261 -5.84 -13.38 19.69
N ASP A 262 -6.16 -12.66 18.62
CA ASP A 262 -7.49 -12.60 18.02
C ASP A 262 -7.43 -11.91 16.64
N GLN A 263 -8.53 -12.03 15.89
CA GLN A 263 -8.61 -11.49 14.54
C GLN A 263 -8.94 -10.00 14.48
N GLY A 264 -9.52 -9.43 15.54
CA GLY A 264 -9.81 -7.99 15.60
C GLY A 264 -8.56 -7.15 15.67
N HIS A 265 -7.59 -7.56 16.48
CA HIS A 265 -6.32 -6.86 16.53
C HIS A 265 -5.43 -7.19 15.32
N SER A 266 -5.57 -8.39 14.74
CA SER A 266 -4.91 -8.69 13.47
C SER A 266 -5.39 -7.76 12.35
N SER A 267 -6.70 -7.58 12.22
CA SER A 267 -7.34 -6.66 11.27
C SER A 267 -6.97 -5.19 11.53
N LEU A 268 -7.00 -4.75 12.81
CA LEU A 268 -6.54 -3.43 13.23
C LEU A 268 -5.09 -3.17 12.80
N GLY A 269 -4.21 -4.15 13.05
CA GLY A 269 -2.81 -4.07 12.67
C GLY A 269 -2.63 -3.90 11.16
N VAL A 270 -3.36 -4.67 10.35
CA VAL A 270 -3.35 -4.54 8.89
C VAL A 270 -3.79 -3.13 8.47
N GLY A 271 -4.86 -2.61 9.06
CA GLY A 271 -5.33 -1.26 8.75
C GLY A 271 -4.34 -0.17 9.15
N LEU A 272 -3.72 -0.26 10.33
CA LEU A 272 -2.72 0.71 10.79
C LEU A 272 -1.44 0.67 9.94
N MET A 273 -0.98 -0.52 9.56
CA MET A 273 0.15 -0.67 8.63
C MET A 273 -0.19 -0.10 7.26
N GLY A 274 -1.43 -0.32 6.78
CA GLY A 274 -1.94 0.27 5.54
C GLY A 274 -1.90 1.79 5.54
N VAL A 275 -2.38 2.45 6.60
CA VAL A 275 -2.36 3.93 6.65
C VAL A 275 -0.93 4.49 6.69
N ILE A 276 0.00 3.82 7.38
CA ILE A 276 1.42 4.22 7.41
C ILE A 276 2.01 4.14 6.01
N CYS A 277 1.81 3.02 5.33
CA CYS A 277 2.32 2.81 3.98
C CYS A 277 1.72 3.81 2.97
N GLU A 278 0.42 4.12 3.06
CA GLU A 278 -0.21 5.07 2.12
C GLU A 278 0.22 6.51 2.37
N MET A 279 0.31 6.94 3.63
CA MET A 279 0.84 8.27 3.96
C MET A 279 2.29 8.42 3.49
N ALA A 280 3.13 7.39 3.69
CA ALA A 280 4.51 7.40 3.19
C ALA A 280 4.58 7.38 1.65
N TRP A 281 3.73 6.58 1.00
CA TRP A 281 3.64 6.50 -0.47
C TRP A 281 3.32 7.87 -1.08
N ASN A 282 2.38 8.60 -0.49
CA ASN A 282 2.00 9.93 -0.96
C ASN A 282 3.10 10.98 -0.77
N GLN A 283 4.13 10.68 0.04
CA GLN A 283 5.37 11.45 0.16
C GLN A 283 6.54 10.87 -0.66
N GLY A 284 6.28 9.87 -1.51
CA GLY A 284 7.30 9.27 -2.38
C GLY A 284 8.15 8.18 -1.72
N VAL A 285 7.76 7.67 -0.54
CA VAL A 285 8.46 6.59 0.16
C VAL A 285 7.69 5.28 0.00
N ASP A 286 8.25 4.31 -0.74
CA ASP A 286 7.62 3.00 -0.96
C ASP A 286 7.82 2.04 0.23
N LEU A 287 7.00 2.21 1.28
CA LEU A 287 6.94 1.25 2.40
C LEU A 287 6.12 0.00 2.07
N TYR A 288 5.21 0.07 1.09
CA TYR A 288 4.45 -1.09 0.62
C TYR A 288 5.36 -2.16 0.01
N GLY A 289 6.33 -1.74 -0.80
CA GLY A 289 7.32 -2.62 -1.45
C GLY A 289 8.42 -3.16 -0.52
N TYR A 290 8.55 -2.61 0.69
CA TYR A 290 9.67 -2.92 1.58
C TYR A 290 9.69 -4.41 2.00
N ALA A 291 10.91 -4.96 2.10
CA ALA A 291 11.16 -6.36 2.45
C ALA A 291 10.40 -7.37 1.58
N ASP A 292 10.39 -7.15 0.26
CA ASP A 292 9.70 -7.99 -0.73
C ASP A 292 8.19 -8.09 -0.45
N ASN A 293 7.54 -6.93 -0.41
CA ASN A 293 6.11 -6.77 -0.13
C ASN A 293 5.66 -7.48 1.16
N ARG A 294 6.48 -7.44 2.22
CA ARG A 294 6.21 -8.20 3.47
C ARG A 294 4.86 -7.87 4.08
N PHE A 295 4.42 -6.61 3.96
CA PHE A 295 3.10 -6.20 4.41
C PHE A 295 1.98 -6.88 3.60
N MET A 296 2.10 -6.99 2.27
CA MET A 296 1.14 -7.72 1.44
C MET A 296 0.98 -9.16 1.91
N LYS A 297 2.10 -9.84 2.16
CA LYS A 297 2.13 -11.24 2.63
C LYS A 297 1.42 -11.39 3.98
N GLY A 298 1.63 -10.43 4.88
CA GLY A 298 0.94 -10.32 6.17
C GLY A 298 -0.57 -10.12 6.03
N ALA A 299 -0.99 -9.20 5.15
CA ALA A 299 -2.40 -8.92 4.90
C ALA A 299 -3.11 -10.09 4.20
N GLU A 300 -2.45 -10.77 3.24
CA GLU A 300 -2.96 -11.99 2.58
C GLU A 300 -3.20 -13.11 3.60
N TYR A 301 -2.30 -13.31 4.55
CA TYR A 301 -2.46 -14.30 5.62
C TYR A 301 -3.71 -14.02 6.47
N VAL A 302 -3.88 -12.78 6.94
CA VAL A 302 -5.02 -12.37 7.76
C VAL A 302 -6.32 -12.48 6.96
N ALA A 303 -6.33 -12.04 5.69
CA ALA A 303 -7.49 -12.16 4.81
C ALA A 303 -7.88 -13.63 4.58
N LYS A 304 -6.90 -14.48 4.24
CA LYS A 304 -7.11 -15.92 4.02
C LYS A 304 -7.79 -16.57 5.22
N TYR A 305 -7.27 -16.31 6.42
CA TYR A 305 -7.81 -16.88 7.64
C TYR A 305 -9.23 -16.39 7.93
N ASN A 306 -9.49 -15.09 7.76
CA ASN A 306 -10.80 -14.50 8.03
C ASN A 306 -11.85 -14.79 6.93
N LEU A 307 -11.44 -15.27 5.76
CA LEU A 307 -12.33 -15.86 4.76
C LEU A 307 -12.75 -17.30 5.11
N GLY A 308 -12.25 -17.86 6.20
CA GLY A 308 -12.62 -19.21 6.68
C GLY A 308 -11.64 -20.31 6.26
N HIS A 309 -10.54 -19.97 5.58
CA HIS A 309 -9.51 -20.95 5.22
C HIS A 309 -8.46 -21.11 6.32
N ASP A 310 -7.79 -22.26 6.35
CA ASP A 310 -6.69 -22.49 7.27
C ASP A 310 -5.40 -21.81 6.81
N VAL A 311 -4.58 -21.47 7.79
CA VAL A 311 -3.27 -20.85 7.62
C VAL A 311 -2.24 -21.55 8.50
N PRO A 312 -0.98 -21.68 8.04
CA PRO A 312 0.08 -22.22 8.88
C PRO A 312 0.36 -21.28 10.06
N PHE A 313 0.82 -21.83 11.19
CA PHE A 313 1.18 -21.04 12.36
C PHE A 313 2.47 -21.55 12.99
N THR A 314 3.50 -20.72 13.01
CA THR A 314 4.73 -20.91 13.78
C THR A 314 4.50 -20.37 15.18
N THR A 315 4.91 -21.12 16.21
CA THR A 315 4.81 -20.69 17.61
C THR A 315 5.41 -19.29 17.77
N TYR A 316 4.57 -18.34 18.18
CA TYR A 316 4.98 -16.97 18.45
C TYR A 316 5.36 -16.83 19.93
N ARG A 317 6.54 -16.27 20.20
CA ARG A 317 7.08 -16.09 21.56
C ARG A 317 7.35 -14.61 21.81
N TRP A 318 7.05 -14.14 23.02
CA TRP A 318 7.32 -12.77 23.44
C TRP A 318 7.57 -12.70 24.95
N GLU A 319 8.03 -11.54 25.41
CA GLU A 319 8.20 -11.21 26.82
C GLU A 319 7.13 -10.22 27.27
N ASN A 320 6.53 -10.45 28.44
CA ASN A 320 5.42 -9.69 28.99
C ASN A 320 5.79 -8.93 30.28
N GLY A 321 5.15 -7.78 30.47
CA GLY A 321 5.30 -6.90 31.60
C GLY A 321 6.66 -6.20 31.67
N ARG A 322 6.99 -5.69 32.86
CA ARG A 322 8.29 -5.06 33.16
C ARG A 322 9.38 -6.06 33.53
N ASN A 323 8.98 -7.27 33.91
CA ASN A 323 9.90 -8.33 34.34
C ASN A 323 10.29 -9.28 33.20
N CYS A 324 9.87 -8.98 31.96
CA CYS A 324 10.15 -9.75 30.75
C CYS A 324 9.78 -11.24 30.86
N ALA A 325 8.62 -11.53 31.46
CA ALA A 325 8.19 -12.91 31.65
C ALA A 325 7.93 -13.56 30.28
N PRO A 326 8.53 -14.72 29.95
CA PRO A 326 8.36 -15.35 28.65
C PRO A 326 6.93 -15.85 28.48
N GLN A 327 6.38 -15.68 27.28
CA GLN A 327 5.04 -16.09 26.87
C GLN A 327 5.09 -16.73 25.49
N GLN A 328 4.06 -17.52 25.15
CA GLN A 328 3.93 -18.11 23.82
C GLN A 328 2.47 -18.29 23.40
N GLN A 329 2.25 -18.27 22.09
CA GLN A 329 1.05 -18.74 21.41
C GLN A 329 1.48 -19.80 20.41
N THR A 330 0.82 -20.94 20.39
CA THR A 330 1.19 -22.08 19.53
C THR A 330 0.21 -22.31 18.38
N THR A 331 -0.91 -21.59 18.36
CA THR A 331 -1.93 -21.70 17.31
C THR A 331 -2.50 -20.33 16.96
N VAL A 332 -3.08 -20.23 15.76
CA VAL A 332 -3.89 -19.09 15.35
C VAL A 332 -5.22 -19.09 16.11
N SER A 333 -5.64 -17.91 16.58
CA SER A 333 -6.87 -17.76 17.35
C SER A 333 -8.09 -17.55 16.44
N ALA A 334 -9.13 -18.33 16.64
CA ALA A 334 -10.42 -18.15 15.96
C ALA A 334 -11.28 -17.02 16.55
N ALA A 335 -10.85 -16.38 17.65
CA ALA A 335 -11.58 -15.30 18.28
C ALA A 335 -11.77 -14.12 17.31
N GLY A 336 -13.02 -13.73 17.05
CA GLY A 336 -13.36 -12.66 16.11
C GLY A 336 -13.19 -13.00 14.63
N ARG A 337 -12.98 -14.28 14.27
CA ARG A 337 -12.75 -14.70 12.87
C ARG A 337 -13.90 -14.27 11.95
N GLY A 338 -13.53 -13.70 10.80
CA GLY A 338 -14.47 -13.28 9.77
C GLY A 338 -15.14 -11.95 10.04
N MET A 339 -14.66 -11.17 11.00
CA MET A 339 -15.21 -9.85 11.31
C MET A 339 -15.11 -8.86 10.15
N ASN A 340 -15.91 -7.80 10.24
CA ASN A 340 -16.00 -6.76 9.23
C ASN A 340 -15.34 -5.49 9.77
N ASP A 341 -14.22 -5.08 9.14
CA ASP A 341 -13.52 -3.83 9.41
C ASP A 341 -13.20 -3.10 8.08
N PRO A 342 -13.26 -1.76 8.04
CA PRO A 342 -13.08 -0.98 6.82
C PRO A 342 -11.60 -0.73 6.50
N VAL A 343 -10.82 -1.79 6.26
CA VAL A 343 -9.37 -1.71 6.03
C VAL A 343 -8.93 -2.27 4.67
N TRP A 344 -9.78 -3.03 3.99
CA TRP A 344 -9.37 -3.89 2.90
C TRP A 344 -9.36 -3.18 1.55
N ALA A 345 -10.25 -2.20 1.35
CA ALA A 345 -10.24 -1.42 0.12
C ALA A 345 -8.92 -0.66 -0.10
N LEU A 346 -8.29 -0.15 0.97
CA LEU A 346 -6.97 0.50 0.88
C LEU A 346 -5.91 -0.47 0.37
N VAL A 347 -5.79 -1.62 1.04
CA VAL A 347 -4.76 -2.61 0.76
C VAL A 347 -4.96 -3.22 -0.64
N TYR A 348 -6.20 -3.57 -0.99
CA TYR A 348 -6.57 -4.07 -2.31
C TYR A 348 -6.21 -3.07 -3.42
N ASN A 349 -6.63 -1.81 -3.29
CA ASN A 349 -6.38 -0.82 -4.34
C ASN A 349 -4.90 -0.47 -4.48
N HIS A 350 -4.10 -0.58 -3.42
CA HIS A 350 -2.66 -0.45 -3.56
C HIS A 350 -2.06 -1.67 -4.30
N TYR A 351 -2.16 -2.87 -3.75
CA TYR A 351 -1.43 -4.00 -4.30
C TYR A 351 -2.02 -4.53 -5.61
N VAL A 352 -3.34 -4.69 -5.70
CA VAL A 352 -3.98 -5.36 -6.85
C VAL A 352 -4.27 -4.39 -7.98
N VAL A 353 -4.73 -3.18 -7.65
CA VAL A 353 -5.12 -2.19 -8.67
C VAL A 353 -3.95 -1.32 -9.10
N ARG A 354 -3.26 -0.68 -8.15
CA ARG A 354 -2.13 0.24 -8.43
C ARG A 354 -0.87 -0.52 -8.83
N ARG A 355 -0.53 -1.62 -8.14
CA ARG A 355 0.70 -2.40 -8.39
C ARG A 355 0.50 -3.63 -9.28
N GLY A 356 -0.75 -4.04 -9.53
CA GLY A 356 -1.04 -5.22 -10.37
C GLY A 356 -0.63 -6.56 -9.74
N LEU A 357 -0.36 -6.63 -8.44
CA LEU A 357 0.08 -7.88 -7.81
C LEU A 357 -1.10 -8.84 -7.61
N ASP A 358 -0.80 -10.13 -7.58
CA ASP A 358 -1.78 -11.16 -7.22
C ASP A 358 -1.94 -11.22 -5.70
N ALA A 359 -3.15 -10.93 -5.23
CA ALA A 359 -3.51 -10.99 -3.82
C ALA A 359 -4.96 -11.49 -3.72
N PRO A 360 -5.19 -12.79 -3.94
CA PRO A 360 -6.53 -13.35 -4.11
C PRO A 360 -7.37 -13.23 -2.84
N HIS A 361 -6.79 -13.38 -1.66
CA HIS A 361 -7.54 -13.30 -0.41
C HIS A 361 -7.85 -11.85 -0.02
N ILE A 362 -6.92 -10.93 -0.19
CA ILE A 362 -7.15 -9.48 -0.05
C ILE A 362 -8.26 -9.04 -1.01
N SER A 363 -8.22 -9.50 -2.27
CA SER A 363 -9.24 -9.20 -3.29
C SER A 363 -10.61 -9.70 -2.87
N ALA A 364 -10.73 -10.99 -2.53
CA ALA A 364 -11.99 -11.58 -2.12
C ALA A 364 -12.56 -10.92 -0.85
N TYR A 365 -11.68 -10.52 0.08
CA TYR A 365 -12.11 -9.90 1.33
C TYR A 365 -12.53 -8.43 1.15
N ALA A 366 -11.84 -7.68 0.28
CA ALA A 366 -12.27 -6.34 -0.12
C ALA A 366 -13.62 -6.36 -0.87
N GLU A 367 -13.82 -7.33 -1.78
CA GLU A 367 -15.09 -7.52 -2.48
C GLU A 367 -16.23 -7.84 -1.51
N ARG A 368 -16.01 -8.76 -0.57
CA ARG A 368 -17.01 -9.14 0.45
C ARG A 368 -17.51 -7.97 1.30
N LEU A 369 -16.64 -6.99 1.55
CA LEU A 369 -16.93 -5.87 2.45
C LEU A 369 -17.44 -4.61 1.74
N ALA A 370 -17.34 -4.56 0.41
CA ALA A 370 -17.74 -3.39 -0.35
C ALA A 370 -19.28 -3.21 -0.39
N PRO A 371 -19.80 -1.97 -0.29
CA PRO A 371 -19.08 -0.74 0.04
C PRO A 371 -18.74 -0.64 1.54
N GLU A 372 -17.48 -0.34 1.84
CA GLU A 372 -17.02 -0.07 3.20
C GLU A 372 -17.60 1.25 3.74
N GLY A 373 -18.00 1.27 5.01
CA GLY A 373 -18.40 2.48 5.74
C GLY A 373 -17.26 2.99 6.63
N GLY A 374 -17.59 3.82 7.62
CA GLY A 374 -16.62 4.29 8.61
C GLY A 374 -17.21 4.34 10.02
N GLY A 375 -16.70 5.28 10.83
CA GLY A 375 -17.21 5.48 12.19
C GLY A 375 -18.74 5.62 12.20
N GLY A 376 -19.41 4.73 12.94
CA GLY A 376 -20.88 4.68 13.01
C GLY A 376 -21.56 3.61 12.14
N ASP A 377 -20.85 2.97 11.21
CA ASP A 377 -21.40 1.90 10.34
C ASP A 377 -21.11 0.49 10.86
N TYR A 378 -20.18 0.36 11.80
CA TYR A 378 -19.82 -0.91 12.42
C TYR A 378 -20.21 -0.86 13.90
N GLY A 379 -20.87 -1.92 14.39
CA GLY A 379 -21.36 -1.97 15.78
C GLY A 379 -20.27 -1.69 16.82
N GLY A 380 -20.67 -1.09 17.95
CA GLY A 380 -19.77 -0.79 19.07
C GLY A 380 -18.84 0.41 18.88
N SER A 381 -17.70 0.38 19.58
CA SER A 381 -16.68 1.44 19.66
C SER A 381 -15.64 1.41 18.52
N LYS A 382 -15.99 0.91 17.33
CA LYS A 382 -15.05 0.78 16.20
C LYS A 382 -14.76 2.12 15.53
N TYR A 383 -13.86 2.88 16.14
CA TYR A 383 -13.34 4.17 15.66
C TYR A 383 -11.83 4.14 15.44
N ASP A 384 -11.25 2.94 15.33
CA ASP A 384 -9.81 2.79 15.17
C ASP A 384 -9.34 3.07 13.73
N HIS A 385 -10.28 3.16 12.78
CA HIS A 385 -10.05 3.56 11.39
C HIS A 385 -11.05 4.64 10.94
N LEU A 386 -10.64 5.46 9.97
CA LEU A 386 -11.51 6.47 9.36
C LEU A 386 -12.56 5.84 8.42
N GLY A 387 -12.19 4.75 7.75
CA GLY A 387 -13.05 3.98 6.85
C GLY A 387 -13.39 4.69 5.53
N PHE A 388 -14.51 4.29 4.94
CA PHE A 388 -14.99 4.68 3.61
C PHE A 388 -14.02 4.32 2.47
N GLY A 389 -13.27 3.23 2.62
CA GLY A 389 -12.21 2.88 1.69
C GLY A 389 -12.69 2.60 0.27
N THR A 390 -13.91 2.08 0.09
CA THR A 390 -14.53 1.93 -1.23
C THR A 390 -14.72 3.28 -1.93
N LEU A 391 -15.04 4.35 -1.21
CA LEU A 391 -15.13 5.69 -1.78
C LEU A 391 -13.74 6.26 -2.05
N THR A 392 -12.85 6.17 -1.06
CA THR A 392 -11.61 6.96 -1.07
C THR A 392 -10.46 6.33 -1.83
N PHE A 393 -10.33 4.99 -1.77
CA PHE A 393 -9.18 4.28 -2.33
C PHE A 393 -9.48 3.55 -3.63
N THR A 394 -10.75 3.34 -3.99
CA THR A 394 -11.08 2.74 -5.28
C THR A 394 -10.46 3.54 -6.42
N ARG A 395 -9.72 2.82 -7.26
CA ARG A 395 -9.04 3.32 -8.44
C ARG A 395 -9.45 2.47 -9.63
N ASN A 396 -9.46 3.08 -10.81
CA ASN A 396 -9.40 2.30 -12.04
C ASN A 396 -7.99 1.71 -12.15
N ARG A 397 -7.89 0.46 -12.60
CA ARG A 397 -6.60 -0.10 -13.00
C ARG A 397 -6.01 0.84 -14.07
N PRO A 398 -4.74 1.24 -13.98
CA PRO A 398 -4.13 2.05 -15.02
C PRO A 398 -4.33 1.38 -16.37
N ALA A 399 -4.82 2.12 -17.36
CA ALA A 399 -5.04 1.57 -18.69
C ALA A 399 -3.69 1.07 -19.24
N GLY A 400 -3.62 -0.21 -19.62
CA GLY A 400 -2.35 -0.82 -20.03
C GLY A 400 -1.53 -1.46 -18.91
N ALA A 401 -1.97 -1.50 -17.65
CA ALA A 401 -1.21 -2.22 -16.61
C ALA A 401 -1.50 -3.72 -16.61
N LEU A 402 -0.43 -4.53 -16.58
CA LEU A 402 -0.51 -5.98 -16.46
C LEU A 402 -0.11 -6.46 -15.05
N PRO A 403 -0.69 -7.59 -14.58
CA PRO A 403 -0.41 -8.07 -13.24
C PRO A 403 0.93 -8.81 -13.15
N ILE A 404 1.86 -8.32 -12.32
CA ILE A 404 3.21 -8.90 -12.18
C ILE A 404 3.20 -10.04 -11.14
N GLY A 405 3.98 -11.09 -11.41
CA GLY A 405 4.23 -12.22 -10.51
C GLY A 405 3.18 -13.32 -10.57
N ALA A 406 2.16 -13.16 -11.40
CA ALA A 406 1.05 -14.10 -11.50
C ALA A 406 1.06 -14.85 -12.84
N ALA A 407 0.71 -16.14 -12.80
CA ALA A 407 0.44 -16.90 -14.01
C ALA A 407 -0.86 -16.38 -14.66
N ARG A 408 -0.78 -15.91 -15.91
CA ARG A 408 -1.91 -15.38 -16.67
C ARG A 408 -1.88 -15.86 -18.11
N LYS A 409 -3.05 -16.18 -18.64
CA LYS A 409 -3.27 -16.43 -20.06
C LYS A 409 -3.60 -15.10 -20.74
N LEU A 410 -3.02 -14.87 -21.91
CA LEU A 410 -3.38 -13.71 -22.72
C LEU A 410 -4.49 -14.10 -23.69
N ARG A 411 -5.70 -13.60 -23.43
CA ARG A 411 -6.87 -13.86 -24.28
C ARG A 411 -7.13 -12.67 -25.21
N PRO A 412 -7.15 -12.85 -26.54
CA PRO A 412 -7.54 -11.78 -27.46
C PRO A 412 -8.99 -11.34 -27.19
N VAL A 413 -9.26 -10.03 -27.29
CA VAL A 413 -10.59 -9.48 -26.95
C VAL A 413 -11.68 -9.86 -27.96
N ASN A 414 -11.31 -10.22 -29.19
CA ASN A 414 -12.22 -10.49 -30.30
C ASN A 414 -12.30 -11.96 -30.72
N LEU A 415 -11.65 -12.87 -29.98
CA LEU A 415 -11.71 -14.32 -30.21
C LEU A 415 -11.94 -15.03 -28.89
N THR A 416 -13.22 -15.29 -28.60
CA THR A 416 -13.63 -16.06 -27.42
C THR A 416 -13.16 -17.52 -27.54
N GLY A 417 -12.74 -18.12 -26.41
CA GLY A 417 -12.30 -19.52 -26.37
C GLY A 417 -10.89 -19.80 -26.89
N ALA A 418 -10.13 -18.77 -27.30
CA ALA A 418 -8.71 -18.91 -27.65
C ALA A 418 -7.83 -18.10 -26.69
N SER A 419 -6.58 -18.49 -26.53
CA SER A 419 -5.57 -17.71 -25.81
C SER A 419 -4.21 -17.91 -26.46
N VAL A 420 -3.25 -17.06 -26.11
CA VAL A 420 -1.87 -17.22 -26.56
C VAL A 420 -1.35 -18.56 -26.07
N GLY A 421 -0.84 -19.34 -27.03
CA GLY A 421 -0.15 -20.61 -26.83
C GLY A 421 1.07 -20.69 -27.75
N GLU A 422 1.70 -21.85 -27.74
CA GLU A 422 2.90 -22.14 -28.53
C GLU A 422 2.64 -23.29 -29.50
N ARG A 423 3.20 -23.17 -30.70
CA ARG A 423 3.29 -24.24 -31.69
C ARG A 423 4.61 -24.11 -32.42
N ASP A 424 5.43 -25.15 -32.38
CA ASP A 424 6.75 -25.20 -33.06
C ASP A 424 7.66 -24.00 -32.73
N GLY A 425 7.69 -23.57 -31.47
CA GLY A 425 8.46 -22.40 -31.02
C GLY A 425 7.84 -21.05 -31.36
N LEU A 426 6.65 -21.01 -31.99
CA LEU A 426 5.99 -19.78 -32.44
C LEU A 426 4.75 -19.46 -31.61
N GLY A 427 4.44 -18.17 -31.50
CA GLY A 427 3.22 -17.66 -30.88
C GLY A 427 1.99 -17.90 -31.74
N HIS A 428 1.00 -18.59 -31.18
CA HIS A 428 -0.27 -18.88 -31.83
C HIS A 428 -1.45 -18.62 -30.88
N LEU A 429 -2.65 -18.50 -31.44
CA LEU A 429 -3.88 -18.59 -30.68
C LEU A 429 -4.38 -20.04 -30.71
N ASP A 430 -4.49 -20.65 -29.53
CA ASP A 430 -4.91 -22.05 -29.36
C ASP A 430 -5.88 -22.22 -28.19
N SER A 431 -6.53 -23.38 -28.09
CA SER A 431 -7.31 -23.81 -26.92
C SER A 431 -6.39 -24.27 -25.79
N THR A 432 -5.19 -24.77 -26.11
CA THR A 432 -4.11 -25.07 -25.16
C THR A 432 -3.33 -23.81 -24.80
N ALA A 433 -3.93 -23.00 -23.93
CA ALA A 433 -3.37 -21.73 -23.48
C ALA A 433 -2.09 -21.90 -22.65
N ILE A 434 -1.08 -21.06 -22.89
CA ILE A 434 0.06 -20.91 -21.99
C ILE A 434 -0.31 -19.89 -20.91
N ALA A 435 -0.08 -20.28 -19.65
CA ALA A 435 -0.14 -19.37 -18.51
C ALA A 435 1.26 -18.79 -18.28
N PHE A 436 1.43 -17.51 -18.61
CA PHE A 436 2.69 -16.79 -18.46
C PHE A 436 2.83 -16.25 -17.05
N THR A 437 4.01 -16.40 -16.45
CA THR A 437 4.40 -15.50 -15.35
C THR A 437 4.79 -14.17 -15.97
N ILE A 438 4.01 -13.12 -15.70
CA ILE A 438 4.33 -11.76 -16.15
C ILE A 438 5.34 -11.17 -15.16
N VAL A 439 6.46 -10.65 -15.65
CA VAL A 439 7.55 -10.10 -14.83
C VAL A 439 7.87 -8.66 -15.28
N PRO A 440 8.58 -7.86 -14.46
CA PRO A 440 9.16 -6.61 -14.95
C PRO A 440 9.98 -6.86 -16.22
N GLY A 441 9.89 -5.95 -17.18
CA GLY A 441 10.56 -6.13 -18.45
C GLY A 441 12.07 -6.27 -18.31
N LEU A 442 12.65 -7.20 -19.07
CA LEU A 442 14.09 -7.47 -19.03
C LEU A 442 14.91 -6.23 -19.43
N ALA A 443 14.38 -5.35 -20.28
CA ALA A 443 15.05 -4.12 -20.70
C ALA A 443 15.00 -2.97 -19.65
N GLY A 444 14.54 -3.24 -18.42
CA GLY A 444 14.45 -2.23 -17.35
C GLY A 444 13.17 -1.37 -17.37
N GLU A 445 12.28 -1.60 -18.33
CA GLU A 445 10.96 -0.97 -18.44
C GLU A 445 9.92 -1.96 -18.97
N GLY A 446 8.62 -1.67 -18.82
CA GLY A 446 7.55 -2.52 -19.36
C GLY A 446 7.47 -3.90 -18.71
N TYR A 447 7.11 -4.90 -19.52
CA TYR A 447 6.77 -6.26 -19.08
C TYR A 447 7.42 -7.32 -19.96
N SER A 448 7.80 -8.44 -19.34
CA SER A 448 8.21 -9.67 -20.02
C SER A 448 7.31 -10.83 -19.60
N PHE A 449 7.20 -11.85 -20.45
CA PHE A 449 6.25 -12.96 -20.26
C PHE A 449 7.01 -14.28 -20.28
N VAL A 450 7.04 -14.97 -19.15
CA VAL A 450 7.78 -16.23 -18.96
C VAL A 450 6.82 -17.41 -19.01
N ALA A 451 7.03 -18.31 -19.97
CA ALA A 451 6.29 -19.56 -20.06
C ALA A 451 6.71 -20.54 -18.94
N PRO A 452 5.89 -21.56 -18.61
CA PRO A 452 6.21 -22.51 -17.53
C PRO A 452 7.53 -23.27 -17.70
N ASP A 453 8.02 -23.39 -18.94
CA ASP A 453 9.31 -24.02 -19.27
C ASP A 453 10.51 -23.06 -19.20
N GLY A 454 10.30 -21.82 -18.74
CA GLY A 454 11.32 -20.80 -18.59
C GLY A 454 11.65 -20.00 -19.86
N ARG A 455 11.02 -20.32 -21.01
CA ARG A 455 11.17 -19.52 -22.23
C ARG A 455 10.41 -18.21 -22.14
N TYR A 456 10.88 -17.20 -22.86
CA TYR A 456 10.22 -15.90 -22.93
C TYR A 456 9.45 -15.74 -24.22
N LEU A 457 8.29 -15.08 -24.12
CA LEU A 457 7.63 -14.48 -25.28
C LEU A 457 8.51 -13.34 -25.79
N ARG A 458 8.92 -13.40 -27.05
CA ARG A 458 9.67 -12.33 -27.69
C ARG A 458 9.33 -12.22 -29.16
N HIS A 459 9.76 -11.13 -29.80
CA HIS A 459 9.73 -11.05 -31.25
C HIS A 459 11.09 -11.39 -31.87
N ARG A 460 11.07 -11.92 -33.09
CA ARG A 460 12.23 -12.03 -33.99
C ARG A 460 11.74 -12.05 -35.43
N ASN A 461 12.33 -11.23 -36.29
CA ASN A 461 11.88 -11.09 -37.69
C ASN A 461 10.37 -10.80 -37.77
N TYR A 462 9.87 -9.97 -36.84
CA TYR A 462 8.45 -9.64 -36.66
C TYR A 462 7.52 -10.81 -36.33
N ARG A 463 8.05 -12.00 -36.05
CA ARG A 463 7.27 -13.14 -35.56
C ARG A 463 7.38 -13.23 -34.05
N ILE A 464 6.26 -13.47 -33.37
CA ILE A 464 6.28 -13.77 -31.94
C ILE A 464 6.65 -15.23 -31.73
N ARG A 465 7.56 -15.48 -30.79
CA ARG A 465 8.22 -16.76 -30.55
C ARG A 465 8.43 -17.01 -29.06
N PHE A 466 8.75 -18.26 -28.72
CA PHE A 466 9.11 -18.71 -27.39
C PHE A 466 10.54 -19.23 -27.41
N ASP A 467 11.47 -18.42 -26.89
CA ASP A 467 12.89 -18.74 -26.91
C ASP A 467 13.48 -18.70 -25.50
N ALA A 468 14.49 -19.54 -25.26
CA ALA A 468 15.24 -19.53 -24.01
C ALA A 468 16.07 -18.23 -23.90
N PRO A 469 16.19 -17.64 -22.69
CA PRO A 469 17.01 -16.46 -22.48
C PRO A 469 18.48 -16.77 -22.79
N ASN A 470 19.14 -15.84 -23.45
CA ASN A 470 20.56 -15.96 -23.82
C ASN A 470 21.45 -14.87 -23.19
N GLY A 471 20.88 -14.01 -22.34
CA GLY A 471 21.59 -12.95 -21.62
C GLY A 471 22.10 -11.78 -22.48
N THR A 472 21.61 -11.65 -23.73
CA THR A 472 21.99 -10.52 -24.60
C THR A 472 20.99 -9.38 -24.50
N ASP A 473 21.47 -8.12 -24.55
CA ASP A 473 20.63 -6.92 -24.59
C ASP A 473 19.56 -6.99 -25.70
N LEU A 474 19.90 -7.57 -26.84
CA LEU A 474 18.97 -7.74 -27.95
C LEU A 474 17.82 -8.68 -27.57
N PHE A 475 18.11 -9.80 -26.91
CA PHE A 475 17.06 -10.70 -26.43
C PHE A 475 16.18 -10.02 -25.39
N GLU A 476 16.79 -9.32 -24.43
CA GLU A 476 16.06 -8.62 -23.37
C GLU A 476 15.10 -7.60 -23.97
N ARG A 477 15.57 -6.82 -24.95
CA ARG A 477 14.75 -5.87 -25.70
C ARG A 477 13.69 -6.52 -26.56
N ASP A 478 14.01 -7.61 -27.26
CA ASP A 478 13.05 -8.38 -28.07
C ASP A 478 11.93 -9.02 -27.22
N ALA A 479 12.25 -9.36 -25.97
CA ALA A 479 11.36 -10.01 -25.00
C ALA A 479 10.63 -9.03 -24.07
N THR A 480 10.76 -7.73 -24.30
CA THR A 480 10.15 -6.69 -23.46
C THR A 480 9.10 -5.89 -24.22
N PHE A 481 7.95 -5.69 -23.59
CA PHE A 481 6.82 -4.97 -24.14
C PHE A 481 6.27 -3.91 -23.20
N LEU A 482 5.99 -2.72 -23.72
CA LEU A 482 5.18 -1.70 -23.06
C LEU A 482 3.71 -2.09 -23.21
N ALA A 483 3.02 -2.30 -22.09
CA ALA A 483 1.59 -2.54 -22.14
C ALA A 483 0.86 -1.18 -22.20
N ARG A 484 0.06 -1.02 -23.27
CA ARG A 484 -0.76 0.15 -23.56
C ARG A 484 -2.23 -0.20 -23.42
N ALA A 485 -3.09 0.80 -23.29
CA ALA A 485 -4.53 0.58 -23.30
C ALA A 485 -4.97 -0.17 -24.57
N GLY A 486 -5.70 -1.26 -24.39
CA GLY A 486 -6.33 -2.00 -25.50
C GLY A 486 -7.68 -1.41 -25.91
N SER A 487 -8.35 -2.09 -26.84
CA SER A 487 -9.60 -1.63 -27.46
C SER A 487 -10.83 -1.78 -26.57
N THR A 488 -10.73 -2.53 -25.46
CA THR A 488 -11.79 -2.68 -24.46
C THR A 488 -11.24 -2.44 -23.04
N SER A 489 -12.12 -2.04 -22.12
CA SER A 489 -11.72 -1.81 -20.72
C SER A 489 -11.07 -3.06 -20.12
N GLY A 490 -9.92 -2.88 -19.45
CA GLY A 490 -9.14 -3.97 -18.85
C GLY A 490 -8.31 -4.81 -19.84
N SER A 491 -8.35 -4.53 -21.14
CA SER A 491 -7.45 -5.12 -22.13
C SER A 491 -6.20 -4.26 -22.35
N VAL A 492 -5.15 -4.89 -22.86
CA VAL A 492 -3.87 -4.25 -23.19
C VAL A 492 -3.42 -4.56 -24.61
N THR A 493 -2.67 -3.63 -25.19
CA THR A 493 -1.87 -3.84 -26.39
C THR A 493 -0.40 -3.90 -25.99
N LEU A 494 0.33 -4.89 -26.49
CA LEU A 494 1.75 -5.09 -26.17
C LEU A 494 2.62 -4.45 -27.25
N GLU A 495 3.20 -3.30 -26.95
CA GLU A 495 4.11 -2.57 -27.84
C GLU A 495 5.56 -2.97 -27.57
N SER A 496 6.36 -3.23 -28.61
CA SER A 496 7.78 -3.59 -28.43
C SER A 496 8.60 -2.40 -27.93
N VAL A 497 9.52 -2.61 -26.97
CA VAL A 497 10.42 -1.54 -26.51
C VAL A 497 11.47 -1.14 -27.55
N ASN A 498 11.96 -2.08 -28.37
CA ASN A 498 13.01 -1.82 -29.36
C ASN A 498 12.49 -1.60 -30.79
N TYR A 499 11.19 -1.77 -31.02
CA TYR A 499 10.51 -1.34 -32.23
C TYR A 499 9.26 -0.54 -31.87
N PRO A 500 9.41 0.75 -31.49
CA PRO A 500 8.30 1.65 -31.21
C PRO A 500 7.30 1.66 -32.37
N ASP A 501 6.02 1.91 -32.05
CA ASP A 501 4.89 1.83 -32.98
C ASP A 501 4.57 0.44 -33.53
N ARG A 502 5.27 -0.63 -33.08
CA ARG A 502 4.89 -2.01 -33.40
C ARG A 502 4.32 -2.74 -32.21
N VAL A 503 3.23 -3.46 -32.44
CA VAL A 503 2.47 -4.15 -31.41
C VAL A 503 2.23 -5.62 -31.73
N VAL A 504 2.12 -6.44 -30.70
CA VAL A 504 1.69 -7.83 -30.83
C VAL A 504 0.26 -7.83 -31.35
N ARG A 505 0.05 -8.52 -32.46
CA ARG A 505 -1.25 -8.69 -33.12
C ARG A 505 -1.44 -10.15 -33.50
N HIS A 506 -2.67 -10.65 -33.38
CA HIS A 506 -3.01 -11.92 -34.01
C HIS A 506 -3.54 -11.70 -35.45
N ARG A 507 -3.14 -12.59 -36.36
CA ARG A 507 -3.75 -12.74 -37.70
C ARG A 507 -3.63 -14.19 -38.13
N HIS A 508 -4.69 -14.77 -38.68
CA HIS A 508 -4.74 -16.20 -39.03
C HIS A 508 -4.30 -17.12 -37.87
N ARG A 509 -4.68 -16.76 -36.63
CA ARG A 509 -4.29 -17.44 -35.38
C ARG A 509 -2.78 -17.47 -35.09
N GLN A 510 -1.99 -16.65 -35.76
CA GLN A 510 -0.57 -16.48 -35.54
C GLN A 510 -0.30 -15.12 -34.89
N LEU A 511 0.69 -15.04 -34.00
CA LEU A 511 1.10 -13.80 -33.35
C LEU A 511 2.29 -13.13 -34.07
N TRP A 512 2.10 -11.89 -34.46
CA TRP A 512 3.07 -11.09 -35.21
C TRP A 512 3.32 -9.77 -34.49
N LEU A 513 4.49 -9.18 -34.73
CA LEU A 513 4.81 -7.82 -34.34
C LEU A 513 4.57 -6.89 -35.54
N ASP A 514 3.36 -6.34 -35.61
CA ASP A 514 2.92 -5.50 -36.74
C ASP A 514 2.95 -4.02 -36.37
N GLN A 515 3.17 -3.17 -37.37
CA GLN A 515 3.05 -1.72 -37.20
C GLN A 515 1.61 -1.35 -36.87
N ARG A 516 1.42 -0.48 -35.86
CA ARG A 516 0.13 -0.04 -35.35
C ARG A 516 -0.68 0.63 -36.46
N GLN A 517 -1.97 0.30 -36.53
CA GLN A 517 -2.93 0.93 -37.43
C GLN A 517 -4.16 1.37 -36.64
N ASP A 518 -4.74 2.50 -37.02
CA ASP A 518 -5.90 3.05 -36.34
C ASP A 518 -7.23 2.55 -36.94
N THR A 519 -7.34 1.24 -37.15
CA THR A 519 -8.58 0.61 -37.62
C THR A 519 -9.24 -0.19 -36.49
N PRO A 520 -10.58 -0.26 -36.40
CA PRO A 520 -11.26 -1.05 -35.37
C PRO A 520 -10.81 -2.51 -35.35
N ALA A 521 -10.63 -3.12 -36.52
CA ALA A 521 -10.16 -4.50 -36.65
C ALA A 521 -8.73 -4.66 -36.11
N PHE A 522 -7.80 -3.77 -36.46
CA PHE A 522 -6.43 -3.83 -35.93
C PHE A 522 -6.41 -3.66 -34.41
N ARG A 523 -7.17 -2.69 -33.87
CA ARG A 523 -7.25 -2.47 -32.42
C ARG A 523 -7.78 -3.70 -31.69
N ALA A 524 -8.80 -4.37 -32.25
CA ALA A 524 -9.33 -5.61 -31.71
C ALA A 524 -8.33 -6.77 -31.80
N ASP A 525 -7.62 -6.91 -32.92
CA ASP A 525 -6.63 -7.98 -33.15
C ASP A 525 -5.35 -7.84 -32.31
N SER A 526 -5.06 -6.63 -31.83
CA SER A 526 -3.88 -6.30 -31.03
C SER A 526 -4.19 -6.05 -29.56
N SER A 527 -5.39 -6.43 -29.10
CA SER A 527 -5.82 -6.25 -27.71
C SER A 527 -6.04 -7.58 -27.00
N PHE A 528 -5.47 -7.71 -25.80
CA PHE A 528 -5.49 -8.93 -25.00
C PHE A 528 -5.91 -8.63 -23.56
N THR A 529 -6.71 -9.51 -22.97
CA THR A 529 -6.99 -9.51 -21.53
C THR A 529 -6.10 -10.56 -20.86
N ALA A 530 -5.39 -10.18 -19.81
CA ALA A 530 -4.70 -11.12 -18.93
C ALA A 530 -5.71 -11.75 -17.97
N VAL A 531 -5.97 -13.05 -18.14
CA VAL A 531 -6.92 -13.83 -17.33
C VAL A 531 -6.19 -14.93 -16.54
N PRO A 532 -6.71 -15.35 -15.38
CA PRO A 532 -6.16 -16.49 -14.63
C PRO A 532 -6.05 -17.79 -15.45
#